data_AF-M0ECN8-F1
#
_entry.id   AF-M0ECN8-F1
#
_cell.length_a   1.000
_cell.length_b   1.000
_cell.length_c   1.000
_cell.angle_alpha   90.00
_cell.angle_beta   90.00
_cell.angle_gamma   90.00
#
_symmetry.space_group_name_H-M   'P 1'
#
loop_
_entity.id
_entity.type
_entity.pdbx_description
1 polymer ?
#
loop_
_entity_poly.entity_id
_entity_poly.type
_entity_poly.pdbx_seq_one_letter_code
_entity_poly.pdbx_strand_id
1 'polypeptide(L)'
;MPQISTVEFVPDDIEAKQLRAVFDPARLDPPTGPESPVLTVKWYRQDPDDWFRINYTDPNTDFYAGWHQDEDHSDLGQAHFQYATDDTEDRWGITFEYETPSLILWEIVEELLEDIRPTYQ
;
A
#
# COMPACT_ATOMS: atom_id res chain seq x y z
N MET A 1 -3.37 10.09 18.15
CA MET A 1 -1.92 9.80 18.17
C MET A 1 -1.54 9.30 16.79
N PRO A 2 -0.32 9.56 16.27
CA PRO A 2 0.04 9.08 14.94
C PRO A 2 0.12 7.55 14.90
N GLN A 3 -0.53 6.94 13.90
CA GLN A 3 -0.56 5.50 13.68
C GLN A 3 0.80 4.98 13.19
N ILE A 4 1.53 5.78 12.39
CA ILE A 4 2.88 5.46 11.91
C ILE A 4 3.90 5.85 12.98
N SER A 5 4.79 4.92 13.31
CA SER A 5 5.84 5.09 14.32
C SER A 5 7.20 5.42 13.73
N THR A 6 7.50 4.94 12.52
CA THR A 6 8.79 5.14 11.84
C THR A 6 8.59 5.17 10.33
N VAL A 7 9.37 6.00 9.65
CA VAL A 7 9.52 5.99 8.18
C VAL A 7 11.00 5.97 7.87
N GLU A 8 11.43 5.05 7.02
CA GLU A 8 12.84 4.91 6.63
C GLU A 8 13.02 4.66 5.13
N PHE A 9 14.16 5.10 4.60
CA PHE A 9 14.61 4.76 3.26
C PHE A 9 15.39 3.46 3.29
N VAL A 10 14.99 2.48 2.48
CA VAL A 10 15.65 1.17 2.40
C VAL A 10 16.34 1.06 1.04
N PRO A 11 17.69 1.05 0.99
CA PRO A 11 18.42 0.76 -0.23
C PRO A 11 18.28 -0.72 -0.59
N ASP A 12 18.07 -1.02 -1.86
CA ASP A 12 18.14 -2.36 -2.41
C ASP A 12 19.03 -2.29 -3.66
N ASP A 13 20.05 -3.15 -3.71
CA ASP A 13 21.06 -3.19 -4.78
C ASP A 13 20.57 -4.02 -5.99
N ILE A 14 19.43 -4.71 -5.84
CA ILE A 14 18.84 -5.61 -6.85
C ILE A 14 17.46 -5.12 -7.27
N GLU A 15 16.62 -4.68 -6.33
CA GLU A 15 15.31 -4.07 -6.60
C GLU A 15 15.29 -2.55 -6.35
N ALA A 16 14.25 -1.88 -6.81
CA ALA A 16 14.10 -0.43 -6.68
C ALA A 16 14.26 0.07 -5.23
N LYS A 17 14.84 1.26 -5.08
CA LYS A 17 14.90 2.01 -3.81
C LYS A 17 13.49 2.23 -3.26
N GLN A 18 13.27 1.97 -1.97
CA GLN A 18 11.93 2.04 -1.37
C GLN A 18 11.87 2.89 -0.11
N LEU A 19 10.68 3.43 0.17
CA LEU A 19 10.32 3.93 1.50
C LEU A 19 9.53 2.86 2.25
N ARG A 20 9.79 2.73 3.55
CA ARG A 20 9.07 1.82 4.44
C ARG A 20 8.53 2.59 5.64
N ALA A 21 7.23 2.52 5.85
CA ALA A 21 6.54 3.04 7.02
C ALA A 21 6.10 1.88 7.92
N VAL A 22 6.37 2.00 9.22
CA VAL A 22 6.04 1.01 10.24
C VAL A 22 4.91 1.54 11.12
N PHE A 23 3.83 0.80 11.23
CA PHE A 23 2.67 1.16 12.05
C PHE A 23 2.84 0.65 13.49
N ASP A 24 2.36 1.45 14.44
CA ASP A 24 2.13 0.99 15.81
C ASP A 24 0.77 0.26 15.82
N PRO A 25 0.74 -1.08 15.96
CA PRO A 25 -0.49 -1.85 15.82
C PRO A 25 -1.52 -1.51 16.90
N ALA A 26 -1.10 -0.98 18.06
CA ALA A 26 -1.99 -0.57 19.13
C ALA A 26 -2.71 0.77 18.83
N ARG A 27 -2.28 1.50 17.79
CA ARG A 27 -2.87 2.78 17.38
C ARG A 27 -3.72 2.69 16.13
N LEU A 28 -3.77 1.52 15.51
CA LEU A 28 -4.69 1.22 14.43
C LEU A 28 -6.10 1.04 15.00
N ASP A 29 -7.10 1.28 14.15
CA ASP A 29 -8.51 1.03 14.47
C ASP A 29 -9.08 0.07 13.41
N PRO A 30 -9.53 -1.15 13.79
CA PRO A 30 -9.24 -1.79 15.07
C PRO A 30 -7.72 -2.06 15.24
N PRO A 31 -7.22 -2.22 16.48
CA PRO A 31 -5.86 -2.70 16.73
C PRO A 31 -5.68 -4.14 16.25
N THR A 32 -4.53 -4.47 15.65
CA THR A 32 -4.39 -5.73 14.90
C THR A 32 -3.56 -6.81 15.59
N GLY A 33 -2.60 -6.47 16.45
CA GLY A 33 -1.85 -7.46 17.24
C GLY A 33 -0.48 -6.97 17.75
N PRO A 34 0.43 -7.87 18.15
CA PRO A 34 1.74 -7.50 18.67
C PRO A 34 2.78 -7.15 17.59
N GLU A 35 2.62 -7.62 16.36
CA GLU A 35 3.58 -7.41 15.27
C GLU A 35 3.26 -6.12 14.52
N SER A 36 4.27 -5.43 14.00
CA SER A 36 4.06 -4.15 13.32
C SER A 36 3.66 -4.33 11.86
N PRO A 37 2.51 -3.78 11.44
CA PRO A 37 2.16 -3.68 10.03
C PRO A 37 3.08 -2.71 9.30
N VAL A 38 3.26 -2.94 8.00
CA VAL A 38 4.22 -2.19 7.19
C VAL A 38 3.56 -1.71 5.91
N LEU A 39 3.78 -0.45 5.57
CA LEU A 39 3.54 0.09 4.23
C LEU A 39 4.87 0.28 3.51
N THR A 40 5.05 -0.37 2.38
CA THR A 40 6.21 -0.16 1.49
C THR A 40 5.79 0.61 0.25
N VAL A 41 6.58 1.60 -0.12
CA VAL A 41 6.39 2.38 -1.35
C VAL A 41 7.61 2.21 -2.24
N LYS A 42 7.39 1.65 -3.43
CA LYS A 42 8.41 1.51 -4.48
C LYS A 42 8.01 2.37 -5.67
N TRP A 43 8.94 3.17 -6.18
CA TRP A 43 8.81 3.88 -7.45
C TRP A 43 9.80 3.31 -8.45
N TYR A 44 9.32 3.08 -9.66
CA TYR A 44 10.07 2.55 -10.79
C TYR A 44 10.11 3.63 -11.87
N ARG A 45 11.31 4.07 -12.22
CA ARG A 45 11.50 5.01 -13.33
C ARG A 45 11.61 4.27 -14.63
N GLN A 46 10.61 4.38 -15.50
CA GLN A 46 10.52 3.69 -16.79
C GLN A 46 10.06 4.67 -17.88
N ASP A 47 10.23 4.27 -19.14
CA ASP A 47 9.75 4.99 -20.33
C ASP A 47 8.65 4.14 -20.97
N PRO A 48 7.46 4.68 -21.27
CA PRO A 48 7.12 6.11 -21.25
C PRO A 48 6.71 6.67 -19.88
N ASP A 49 6.26 5.82 -18.96
CA ASP A 49 5.65 6.25 -17.71
C ASP A 49 6.37 5.67 -16.48
N ASP A 50 6.65 6.55 -15.51
CA ASP A 50 7.03 6.13 -14.17
C ASP A 50 5.84 5.38 -13.53
N TRP A 51 6.10 4.32 -12.77
CA TRP A 51 5.07 3.58 -12.06
C TRP A 51 5.45 3.29 -10.62
N PHE A 52 4.46 2.90 -9.80
CA PHE A 52 4.69 2.55 -8.41
C PHE A 52 4.01 1.24 -8.02
N ARG A 53 4.54 0.66 -6.93
CA ARG A 53 3.83 -0.34 -6.12
C ARG A 53 3.84 0.09 -4.67
N ILE A 54 2.64 0.23 -4.11
CA ILE A 54 2.43 0.54 -2.70
C ILE A 54 1.74 -0.66 -2.07
N ASN A 55 2.34 -1.22 -1.02
CA ASN A 55 1.83 -2.41 -0.36
C ASN A 55 1.73 -2.18 1.14
N TYR A 56 0.57 -2.45 1.71
CA TYR A 56 0.36 -2.63 3.13
C TYR A 56 0.32 -4.13 3.45
N THR A 57 0.97 -4.52 4.54
CA THR A 57 0.94 -5.90 5.05
C THR A 57 0.80 -5.87 6.56
N ASP A 58 -0.18 -6.61 7.05
CA ASP A 58 -0.40 -6.80 8.48
C ASP A 58 -0.27 -8.27 8.87
N PRO A 59 0.88 -8.66 9.45
CA PRO A 59 1.16 -10.05 9.80
C PRO A 59 0.25 -10.60 10.90
N ASN A 60 -0.48 -9.75 11.63
CA ASN A 60 -1.36 -10.23 12.72
C ASN A 60 -2.72 -10.72 12.22
N THR A 61 -3.09 -10.31 11.00
CA THR A 61 -4.43 -10.55 10.40
C THR A 61 -4.34 -11.27 9.06
N ASP A 62 -3.11 -11.60 8.63
CA ASP A 62 -2.80 -12.11 7.29
C ASP A 62 -3.39 -11.23 6.15
N PHE A 63 -3.62 -9.95 6.44
CA PHE A 63 -4.17 -8.98 5.52
C PHE A 63 -3.09 -8.31 4.68
N TYR A 64 -3.31 -8.29 3.38
CA TYR A 64 -2.49 -7.59 2.40
C TYR A 64 -3.37 -6.65 1.56
N ALA A 65 -2.89 -5.43 1.32
CA ALA A 65 -3.52 -4.48 0.41
C ALA A 65 -2.46 -3.82 -0.48
N GLY A 66 -2.72 -3.72 -1.77
CA GLY A 66 -1.79 -3.24 -2.77
C GLY A 66 -2.44 -2.27 -3.76
N TRP A 67 -1.76 -1.15 -4.03
CA TRP A 67 -2.08 -0.19 -5.08
C TRP A 67 -0.95 -0.20 -6.08
N HIS A 68 -1.22 -0.70 -7.28
CA HIS A 68 -0.19 -0.96 -8.29
C HIS A 68 -0.52 -0.25 -9.59
N GLN A 69 0.53 0.18 -10.27
CA GLN A 69 0.50 0.58 -11.67
C GLN A 69 1.43 -0.39 -12.41
N ASP A 70 0.94 -1.56 -12.83
CA ASP A 70 1.79 -2.55 -13.49
C ASP A 70 1.17 -3.13 -14.76
N GLU A 71 1.98 -3.89 -15.50
CA GLU A 71 1.55 -4.53 -16.74
C GLU A 71 0.80 -5.85 -16.50
N ASP A 72 0.82 -6.39 -15.28
CA ASP A 72 0.29 -7.72 -14.97
C ASP A 72 -1.26 -7.74 -15.10
N HIS A 73 -1.91 -6.59 -14.89
CA HIS A 73 -3.38 -6.43 -14.90
C HIS A 73 -3.85 -5.28 -15.80
N SER A 74 -3.29 -5.19 -17.01
CA SER A 74 -3.65 -4.15 -17.99
C SER A 74 -5.15 -4.06 -18.35
N ASP A 75 -5.93 -5.13 -18.12
CA ASP A 75 -7.38 -5.15 -18.30
C ASP A 75 -8.16 -4.30 -17.27
N LEU A 76 -7.53 -3.98 -16.12
CA LEU A 76 -8.10 -3.16 -15.06
C LEU A 76 -7.82 -1.66 -15.22
N GLY A 77 -7.06 -1.27 -16.24
CA GLY A 77 -6.67 0.11 -16.51
C GLY A 77 -5.23 0.41 -16.09
N GLN A 78 -4.91 1.69 -15.88
CA GLN A 78 -3.55 2.14 -15.55
C GLN A 78 -3.13 1.79 -14.11
N ALA A 79 -4.09 1.71 -13.19
CA ALA A 79 -3.87 1.37 -11.81
C ALA A 79 -4.97 0.43 -11.32
N HIS A 80 -4.61 -0.46 -10.40
CA HIS A 80 -5.57 -1.31 -9.71
C HIS A 80 -5.29 -1.36 -8.21
N PHE A 81 -6.36 -1.62 -7.47
CA PHE A 81 -6.29 -2.06 -6.09
C PHE A 81 -6.42 -3.58 -6.05
N GLN A 82 -5.69 -4.22 -5.15
CA GLN A 82 -5.86 -5.62 -4.81
C GLN A 82 -5.73 -5.82 -3.31
N TYR A 83 -6.49 -6.75 -2.76
CA TYR A 83 -6.31 -7.18 -1.38
C TYR A 83 -6.43 -8.70 -1.26
N ALA A 84 -5.84 -9.23 -0.19
CA ALA A 84 -5.95 -10.63 0.17
C ALA A 84 -6.09 -10.77 1.68
N THR A 85 -6.92 -11.73 2.08
CA THR A 85 -7.05 -12.28 3.43
C THR A 85 -6.88 -13.80 3.36
N ASP A 86 -6.93 -14.50 4.48
CA ASP A 86 -6.90 -15.97 4.52
C ASP A 86 -8.01 -16.63 3.67
N ASP A 87 -9.17 -15.96 3.55
CA ASP A 87 -10.37 -16.53 2.95
C ASP A 87 -10.67 -15.98 1.54
N THR A 88 -10.14 -14.82 1.18
CA THR A 88 -10.58 -14.09 -0.02
C THR A 88 -9.47 -13.26 -0.62
N GLU A 89 -9.49 -13.18 -1.95
CA GLU A 89 -8.65 -12.27 -2.73
C GLU A 89 -9.55 -11.61 -3.78
N ASP A 90 -9.44 -10.30 -3.94
CA ASP A 90 -10.15 -9.55 -4.98
C ASP A 90 -9.32 -8.37 -5.48
N ARG A 91 -9.68 -7.86 -6.66
CA ARG A 91 -8.99 -6.75 -7.32
C ARG A 91 -9.91 -6.01 -8.29
N TRP A 92 -9.70 -4.70 -8.40
CA TRP A 92 -10.42 -3.87 -9.37
C TRP A 92 -9.59 -2.67 -9.82
N GLY A 93 -9.95 -2.14 -10.99
CA GLY A 93 -9.36 -0.92 -11.52
C GLY A 93 -9.71 0.31 -10.68
N ILE A 94 -8.74 1.20 -10.49
CA ILE A 94 -8.89 2.45 -9.75
C ILE A 94 -8.35 3.63 -10.55
N THR A 95 -8.75 4.83 -10.13
CA THR A 95 -8.21 6.09 -10.64
C THR A 95 -7.95 7.01 -9.45
N PHE A 96 -6.84 7.73 -9.47
CA PHE A 96 -6.52 8.72 -8.45
C PHE A 96 -7.09 10.10 -8.82
N GLU A 97 -7.46 10.89 -7.82
CA GLU A 97 -7.86 12.29 -8.03
C GLU A 97 -6.67 13.14 -8.51
N TYR A 98 -5.47 12.79 -8.07
CA TYR A 98 -4.24 13.55 -8.32
C TYR A 98 -3.23 12.78 -9.17
N GLU A 99 -2.44 13.51 -9.93
CA GLU A 99 -1.30 12.95 -10.69
C GLU A 99 0.04 13.14 -9.95
N THR A 100 0.08 13.96 -8.90
CA THR A 100 1.32 14.24 -8.15
C THR A 100 1.60 13.09 -7.18
N PRO A 101 2.79 12.45 -7.22
CA PRO A 101 3.07 11.25 -6.42
C PRO A 101 2.86 11.39 -4.90
N SER A 102 3.15 12.56 -4.33
CA SER A 102 2.91 12.81 -2.90
C SER A 102 1.44 12.93 -2.54
N LEU A 103 0.59 13.40 -3.46
CA LEU A 103 -0.86 13.49 -3.26
C LEU A 103 -1.53 12.13 -3.48
N ILE A 104 -1.05 11.35 -4.45
CA ILE A 104 -1.47 9.95 -4.62
C ILE A 104 -1.15 9.15 -3.35
N LEU A 105 0.06 9.28 -2.81
CA LEU A 105 0.42 8.59 -1.57
C LEU A 105 -0.44 9.05 -0.39
N TRP A 106 -0.82 10.34 -0.35
CA TRP A 106 -1.71 10.87 0.67
C TRP A 106 -3.10 10.23 0.58
N GLU A 107 -3.69 10.21 -0.62
CA GLU A 107 -4.97 9.57 -0.93
C GLU A 107 -4.96 8.08 -0.53
N ILE A 108 -3.92 7.33 -0.89
CA ILE A 108 -3.78 5.91 -0.52
C ILE A 108 -3.71 5.70 1.00
N VAL A 109 -2.99 6.56 1.74
CA VAL A 109 -2.86 6.40 3.20
C VAL A 109 -4.17 6.73 3.91
N GLU A 110 -4.92 7.72 3.44
CA GLU A 110 -6.25 8.03 3.95
C GLU A 110 -7.22 6.87 3.64
N GLU A 111 -7.29 6.42 2.38
CA GLU A 111 -8.14 5.30 1.96
C GLU A 111 -7.80 4.01 2.74
N LEU A 112 -6.51 3.71 2.93
CA LEU A 112 -6.05 2.55 3.71
C LEU A 112 -6.62 2.56 5.13
N LEU A 113 -6.55 3.72 5.79
CA LEU A 113 -6.89 3.85 7.21
C LEU A 113 -8.39 4.03 7.45
N GLU A 114 -9.08 4.74 6.55
CA GLU A 114 -10.48 5.12 6.73
C GLU A 114 -11.44 4.09 6.11
N ASP A 115 -11.06 3.44 5.01
CA ASP A 115 -11.96 2.59 4.23
C ASP A 115 -11.47 1.14 4.12
N ILE A 116 -10.24 0.92 3.67
CA ILE A 116 -9.77 -0.44 3.31
C ILE A 116 -9.63 -1.33 4.53
N ARG A 117 -8.88 -0.91 5.56
CA ARG A 117 -8.72 -1.74 6.77
C ARG A 117 -10.07 -1.97 7.47
N PRO A 118 -10.91 -0.97 7.74
CA PRO A 118 -12.20 -1.22 8.40
C PRO A 118 -13.16 -2.12 7.62
N THR A 119 -13.01 -2.21 6.30
CA THR A 119 -13.92 -2.98 5.43
C THR A 119 -13.43 -4.40 5.15
N TYR A 120 -12.13 -4.58 4.92
CA TYR A 120 -11.57 -5.82 4.37
C TYR A 120 -10.59 -6.55 5.30
N GLN A 121 -10.14 -5.92 6.39
CA GLN A 121 -9.24 -6.50 7.38
C GLN A 121 -9.98 -7.04 8.61
#